data_AF-A0A514WT32-F1
#
_entry.id   AF-A0A514WT32-F1
#
_cell.length_a   1.000
_cell.length_b   1.000
_cell.length_c   1.000
_cell.angle_alpha   90.00
_cell.angle_beta   90.00
_cell.angle_gamma   90.00
#
_symmetry.space_group_name_H-M   'P 1'
#
loop_
_entity.id
_entity.type
_entity.pdbx_description
1 polymer ?
#
loop_
_entity_poly.entity_id
_entity_poly.type
_entity_poly.pdbx_seq_one_letter_code
_entity_poly.pdbx_strand_id
1 'polypeptide(L)'
;MKTHTTTNILASILVTTLISSNGFAMAKAPVKEDTASSTPSTPSPTPSATPVREPAAITGSITPADFNVFNEVSYPVGQLVDSRFQSYRELIPQRNAQEGHYTDSCDTTPDTQDRFSDRIAYAVELKMHPLQAGLGYVADAYGMNSNENTYLANSLISHPLCNVTADTLNTTLGGKKIPSASTIKKANEFANKMNEYRRQALSGDREGYVKASKLWSKFMMCTSYTESLTSANTSKSNSVASKYAPSGYRRPAGVLFYEDPYQDAASKLNIGLFQFTPNSGGNVQACIREWNKIYPKCTISTKASQAEMIRITGSSLQTFNAFCGASKVTGMFAVQVNTSKSSATHPYNLVNGKLKLPTDRCVSPHFAAGKSYNHFGPFQNSVGTNLEEVLACTLSGDY
;
A
#
# COMPACT_ATOMS: atom_id res chain seq x y z
N MET A 1 -8.24 5.24 -56.27
CA MET A 1 -6.95 4.90 -56.91
C MET A 1 -6.06 4.20 -55.88
N LYS A 2 -5.21 3.26 -56.30
CA LYS A 2 -4.24 2.58 -55.42
C LYS A 2 -2.98 3.42 -55.26
N THR A 3 -2.36 3.36 -54.08
CA THR A 3 -0.92 3.10 -53.93
C THR A 3 -0.63 2.57 -52.53
N HIS A 4 0.06 1.43 -52.45
CA HIS A 4 0.63 0.90 -51.21
C HIS A 4 2.01 1.52 -50.97
N THR A 5 2.45 1.56 -49.70
CA THR A 5 3.88 1.47 -49.38
C THR A 5 4.08 0.52 -48.21
N THR A 6 4.73 -0.60 -48.48
CA THR A 6 5.18 -1.61 -47.51
C THR A 6 6.70 -1.60 -47.45
N THR A 7 7.29 -1.72 -46.27
CA THR A 7 8.71 -2.05 -46.13
C THR A 7 8.92 -3.08 -45.03
N ASN A 8 9.54 -4.20 -45.37
CA ASN A 8 9.91 -5.29 -44.46
C ASN A 8 11.39 -5.15 -44.05
N ILE A 9 11.73 -5.45 -42.79
CA ILE A 9 13.07 -5.91 -42.36
C ILE A 9 12.82 -6.98 -41.27
N LEU A 10 12.74 -8.26 -41.64
CA LEU A 10 13.82 -9.26 -41.68
C LEU A 10 14.13 -9.90 -40.32
N ALA A 11 13.77 -11.18 -40.21
CA ALA A 11 14.18 -12.09 -39.14
C ALA A 11 15.50 -12.79 -39.51
N SER A 12 16.28 -13.20 -38.51
CA SER A 12 17.43 -14.08 -38.68
C SER A 12 17.35 -15.25 -37.70
N ILE A 13 17.35 -16.46 -38.26
CA ILE A 13 17.41 -17.73 -37.52
C ILE A 13 18.88 -18.13 -37.37
N LEU A 14 19.27 -18.66 -36.21
CA LEU A 14 20.35 -19.64 -36.19
C LEU A 14 20.00 -20.81 -35.26
N VAL A 15 20.05 -22.02 -35.82
CA VAL A 15 19.85 -23.30 -35.15
C VAL A 15 21.22 -23.96 -35.00
N THR A 16 21.54 -24.43 -33.79
CA THR A 16 22.48 -25.54 -33.61
C THR A 16 22.01 -26.41 -32.47
N THR A 17 21.49 -27.58 -32.83
CA THR A 17 21.26 -28.73 -31.95
C THR A 17 22.59 -29.43 -31.67
N LEU A 18 22.77 -29.92 -30.44
CA LEU A 18 23.62 -31.08 -30.18
C LEU A 18 22.89 -32.05 -29.26
N ILE A 19 22.81 -33.30 -29.71
CA ILE A 19 22.18 -34.43 -29.03
C ILE A 19 23.32 -35.29 -28.47
N SER A 20 23.21 -35.70 -27.20
CA SER A 20 23.94 -36.88 -26.70
C SER A 20 23.12 -37.59 -25.63
N SER A 21 22.26 -38.49 -26.09
CA SER A 21 21.67 -39.54 -25.25
C SER A 21 22.68 -40.67 -25.03
N ASN A 22 22.77 -41.19 -23.80
CA ASN A 22 23.14 -42.58 -23.53
C ASN A 22 22.51 -42.99 -22.19
N GLY A 23 22.00 -44.22 -22.12
CA GLY A 23 21.33 -44.77 -20.93
C GLY A 23 21.88 -46.13 -20.52
N PHE A 24 21.19 -46.78 -19.58
CA PHE A 24 21.53 -48.07 -18.92
C PHE A 24 22.75 -47.99 -17.98
N ALA A 25 22.78 -48.62 -16.80
CA ALA A 25 22.15 -49.89 -16.44
C ALA A 25 21.83 -50.00 -14.93
N MET A 26 20.95 -50.95 -14.57
CA MET A 26 20.90 -51.48 -13.19
C MET A 26 21.98 -52.55 -13.01
N ALA A 27 22.60 -52.60 -11.82
CA ALA A 27 23.40 -53.74 -11.37
C ALA A 27 23.12 -54.03 -9.88
N LYS A 28 23.18 -55.31 -9.52
CA LYS A 28 22.79 -55.85 -8.20
C LYS A 28 24.02 -56.03 -7.29
N ALA A 29 23.77 -56.11 -5.98
CA ALA A 29 24.79 -56.08 -4.92
C ALA A 29 25.83 -57.23 -4.93
N PRO A 30 27.01 -57.01 -4.32
CA PRO A 30 27.84 -58.05 -3.71
C PRO A 30 27.66 -58.13 -2.17
N VAL A 31 28.04 -59.27 -1.62
CA VAL A 31 27.98 -59.70 -0.20
C VAL A 31 29.21 -60.62 0.00
N LYS A 32 29.95 -60.67 1.13
CA LYS A 32 29.72 -60.26 2.54
C LYS A 32 31.01 -59.64 3.13
N GLU A 33 30.97 -59.01 4.32
CA GLU A 33 31.62 -59.51 5.55
C GLU A 33 31.40 -58.63 6.78
N ASP A 34 31.46 -59.25 7.97
CA ASP A 34 31.11 -58.63 9.25
C ASP A 34 32.33 -57.96 9.92
N THR A 35 32.19 -56.71 10.34
CA THR A 35 33.10 -56.10 11.32
C THR A 35 32.30 -55.28 12.32
N ALA A 36 32.29 -55.73 13.58
CA ALA A 36 31.64 -55.00 14.66
C ALA A 36 32.41 -53.71 14.99
N SER A 37 31.76 -52.56 14.90
CA SER A 37 32.28 -51.31 15.43
C SER A 37 31.13 -50.39 15.88
N SER A 38 31.39 -49.65 16.96
CA SER A 38 30.40 -48.92 17.78
C SER A 38 29.49 -47.98 16.97
N THR A 39 28.17 -48.11 17.14
CA THR A 39 27.17 -47.18 16.62
C THR A 39 27.39 -45.78 17.19
N PRO A 40 27.75 -44.76 16.38
CA PRO A 40 27.65 -43.37 16.81
C PRO A 40 26.16 -43.02 16.85
N SER A 41 25.68 -42.45 17.95
CA SER A 41 24.32 -41.93 18.02
C SER A 41 24.19 -40.76 17.05
N THR A 42 23.56 -41.01 15.90
CA THR A 42 23.16 -39.95 14.96
C THR A 42 22.41 -38.88 15.76
N PRO A 43 22.82 -37.60 15.73
CA PRO A 43 22.09 -36.56 16.41
C PRO A 43 20.67 -36.54 15.83
N SER A 44 19.69 -36.76 16.69
CA SER A 44 18.27 -36.74 16.30
C SER A 44 18.01 -35.42 15.58
N PRO A 45 17.46 -35.43 14.34
CA PRO A 45 17.27 -34.21 13.59
C PRO A 45 16.45 -33.24 14.44
N THR A 46 17.02 -32.08 14.76
CA THR A 46 16.33 -31.02 15.48
C THR A 46 14.96 -30.84 14.84
N PRO A 47 13.84 -30.98 15.58
CA PRO A 47 12.52 -30.87 15.00
C PRO A 47 12.44 -29.57 14.23
N SER A 48 12.24 -29.66 12.91
CA SER A 48 12.16 -28.48 12.05
C SER A 48 11.11 -27.57 12.65
N ALA A 49 11.54 -26.39 13.10
CA ALA A 49 10.75 -25.56 13.99
C ALA A 49 9.37 -25.35 13.38
N THR A 50 8.31 -25.78 14.10
CA THR A 50 6.94 -25.65 13.65
C THR A 50 6.73 -24.21 13.18
N PRO A 51 6.34 -23.96 11.91
CA PRO A 51 6.25 -22.62 11.38
C PRO A 51 5.40 -21.77 12.33
N VAL A 52 5.96 -20.64 12.79
CA VAL A 52 5.32 -19.79 13.79
C VAL A 52 3.95 -19.38 13.24
N ARG A 53 2.88 -19.94 13.84
CA ARG A 53 1.52 -19.68 13.39
C ARG A 53 1.24 -18.20 13.61
N GLU A 54 0.92 -17.49 12.52
CA GLU A 54 0.54 -16.08 12.63
C GLU A 54 -0.66 -15.92 13.58
N PRO A 55 -0.61 -14.99 14.55
CA PRO A 55 -1.75 -14.70 15.41
C PRO A 55 -2.96 -14.29 14.57
N ALA A 56 -4.15 -14.74 14.98
CA ALA A 56 -5.42 -14.40 14.34
C ALA A 56 -5.66 -12.88 14.27
N ALA A 57 -6.61 -12.46 13.45
CA ALA A 57 -6.98 -11.05 13.34
C ALA A 57 -7.45 -10.45 14.67
N ILE A 58 -7.09 -9.18 14.92
CA ILE A 58 -7.60 -8.39 16.05
C ILE A 58 -8.63 -7.34 15.61
N THR A 59 -9.61 -7.08 16.47
CA THR A 59 -10.68 -6.08 16.27
C THR A 59 -10.66 -4.94 17.30
N GLY A 60 -9.78 -5.02 18.31
CA GLY A 60 -9.58 -3.96 19.31
C GLY A 60 -8.32 -3.13 19.04
N SER A 61 -8.24 -1.96 19.68
CA SER A 61 -7.01 -1.15 19.69
C SER A 61 -5.88 -1.86 20.44
N ILE A 62 -4.65 -1.73 19.95
CA ILE A 62 -3.41 -2.20 20.63
C ILE A 62 -2.37 -1.07 20.78
N THR A 63 -2.79 0.18 20.60
CA THR A 63 -1.92 1.36 20.76
C THR A 63 -1.49 1.50 22.23
N PRO A 64 -0.18 1.58 22.53
CA PRO A 64 0.31 1.85 23.89
C PRO A 64 -0.21 3.18 24.43
N ALA A 65 -0.55 3.23 25.71
CA ALA A 65 -1.19 4.40 26.33
C ALA A 65 -0.29 5.67 26.36
N ASP A 66 1.02 5.49 26.23
CA ASP A 66 2.04 6.53 26.23
C ASP A 66 2.62 6.80 24.82
N PHE A 67 2.07 6.16 23.77
CA PHE A 67 2.57 6.31 22.41
C PHE A 67 2.33 7.73 21.87
N ASN A 68 3.39 8.37 21.37
CA ASN A 68 3.30 9.68 20.74
C ASN A 68 3.76 9.61 19.28
N VAL A 69 2.81 9.61 18.35
CA VAL A 69 3.09 9.49 16.92
C VAL A 69 4.00 10.62 16.38
N PHE A 70 3.91 11.84 16.92
CA PHE A 70 4.66 12.98 16.40
C PHE A 70 6.16 12.91 16.77
N ASN A 71 6.44 12.55 18.03
CA ASN A 71 7.79 12.42 18.55
C ASN A 71 8.46 11.11 18.13
N GLU A 72 7.73 9.99 18.22
CA GLU A 72 8.30 8.66 18.00
C GLU A 72 8.32 8.25 16.52
N VAL A 73 7.45 8.81 15.68
CA VAL A 73 7.28 8.39 14.29
C VAL A 73 7.47 9.54 13.30
N SER A 74 6.62 10.57 13.36
CA SER A 74 6.59 11.64 12.34
C SER A 74 7.96 12.26 12.09
N TYR A 75 8.56 12.87 13.12
CA TYR A 75 9.81 13.59 12.97
C TYR A 75 11.00 12.68 12.59
N PRO A 76 11.31 11.58 13.31
CA PRO A 76 12.47 10.75 12.96
C PRO A 76 12.32 10.08 11.58
N VAL A 77 11.13 9.60 11.22
CA VAL A 77 10.89 8.98 9.90
C VAL A 77 10.89 10.03 8.79
N GLY A 78 10.24 11.18 9.00
CA GLY A 78 10.23 12.28 8.05
C GLY A 78 11.64 12.81 7.75
N GLN A 79 12.46 12.98 8.80
CA GLN A 79 13.85 13.41 8.65
C GLN A 79 14.70 12.38 7.89
N LEU A 80 14.49 11.09 8.14
CA LEU A 80 15.18 10.00 7.43
C LEU A 80 14.81 9.99 5.93
N VAL A 81 13.52 10.17 5.59
CA VAL A 81 13.06 10.19 4.20
C VAL A 81 13.48 11.48 3.48
N ASP A 82 13.38 12.65 4.10
CA ASP A 82 13.89 13.93 3.57
C ASP A 82 15.42 13.92 3.37
N SER A 83 16.14 13.13 4.16
CA SER A 83 17.59 12.93 3.99
C SER A 83 17.95 12.04 2.80
N ARG A 84 16.99 11.30 2.24
CA ARG A 84 17.12 10.60 0.95
C ARG A 84 16.76 11.52 -0.22
N PHE A 85 15.71 12.32 -0.09
CA PHE A 85 15.21 13.26 -1.11
C PHE A 85 15.74 14.70 -0.89
N GLN A 86 17.06 14.83 -0.71
CA GLN A 86 17.71 16.06 -0.23
C GLN A 86 17.44 17.31 -1.08
N SER A 87 17.24 17.14 -2.39
CA SER A 87 16.94 18.25 -3.33
C SER A 87 15.52 18.81 -3.19
N TYR A 88 14.66 18.16 -2.41
CA TYR A 88 13.24 18.48 -2.29
C TYR A 88 12.84 18.83 -0.86
N ARG A 89 13.09 17.91 0.11
CA ARG A 89 12.88 18.12 1.55
C ARG A 89 11.53 18.73 1.92
N GLU A 90 10.45 18.10 1.48
CA GLU A 90 9.07 18.56 1.67
C GLU A 90 8.35 17.89 2.87
N LEU A 91 8.93 16.94 3.61
CA LEU A 91 8.20 16.31 4.74
C LEU A 91 8.30 17.12 6.03
N ILE A 92 9.50 17.61 6.37
CA ILE A 92 9.81 18.29 7.63
C ILE A 92 9.54 19.81 7.67
N PRO A 93 9.51 20.58 6.56
CA PRO A 93 9.14 22.00 6.63
C PRO A 93 7.75 22.23 7.21
N GLN A 94 7.63 23.26 8.06
CA GLN A 94 6.34 23.74 8.54
C GLN A 94 5.55 24.37 7.38
N ARG A 95 4.26 24.04 7.30
CA ARG A 95 3.31 24.57 6.32
C ARG A 95 2.54 25.74 6.90
N ASN A 96 2.02 26.56 6.00
CA ASN A 96 1.17 27.69 6.36
C ASN A 96 -0.25 27.20 6.71
N ALA A 97 -0.53 26.99 8.00
CA ALA A 97 -1.84 26.57 8.48
C ALA A 97 -2.96 27.59 8.14
N GLN A 98 -2.63 28.87 7.97
CA GLN A 98 -3.57 29.92 7.58
C GLN A 98 -3.99 29.83 6.09
N GLU A 99 -3.26 29.07 5.26
CA GLU A 99 -3.65 28.66 3.91
C GLU A 99 -4.34 27.27 3.89
N GLY A 100 -4.71 26.75 5.07
CA GLY A 100 -5.41 25.49 5.24
C GLY A 100 -6.89 25.54 4.83
N HIS A 101 -7.52 24.37 4.82
CA HIS A 101 -8.97 24.24 4.65
C HIS A 101 -9.62 23.81 5.97
N TYR A 102 -10.94 23.98 6.15
CA TYR A 102 -11.59 23.57 7.41
C TYR A 102 -11.39 22.07 7.72
N THR A 103 -11.18 21.26 6.67
CA THR A 103 -10.86 19.84 6.75
C THR A 103 -9.48 19.53 7.37
N ASP A 104 -8.63 20.52 7.59
CA ASP A 104 -7.33 20.34 8.26
C ASP A 104 -7.40 20.50 9.79
N SER A 105 -8.52 21.00 10.32
CA SER A 105 -8.77 21.22 11.76
C SER A 105 -10.03 20.48 12.24
N CYS A 106 -10.34 19.33 11.63
CA CYS A 106 -11.43 18.46 12.08
C CYS A 106 -11.06 17.63 13.34
N ASP A 107 -9.77 17.53 13.66
CA ASP A 107 -9.22 16.83 14.81
C ASP A 107 -8.23 17.76 15.50
N THR A 108 -8.33 17.89 16.83
CA THR A 108 -7.45 18.77 17.60
C THR A 108 -6.07 18.16 17.87
N THR A 109 -5.91 16.85 17.64
CA THR A 109 -4.64 16.13 17.88
C THR A 109 -3.49 16.66 17.00
N PRO A 110 -3.67 16.87 15.68
CA PRO A 110 -2.66 17.48 14.81
C PRO A 110 -2.70 19.01 14.72
N ASP A 111 -3.54 19.74 15.46
CA ASP A 111 -3.72 21.21 15.27
C ASP A 111 -2.44 22.05 15.46
N THR A 112 -1.42 21.52 16.14
CA THR A 112 -0.10 22.16 16.33
C THR A 112 1.01 21.56 15.45
N GLN A 113 0.64 20.68 14.52
CA GLN A 113 1.54 19.77 13.82
C GLN A 113 1.48 20.03 12.30
N ASP A 114 2.22 21.08 11.88
CA ASP A 114 2.09 21.66 10.55
C ASP A 114 3.04 21.08 9.49
N ARG A 115 3.61 19.89 9.71
CA ARG A 115 4.50 19.23 8.75
C ARG A 115 3.74 18.17 7.96
N PHE A 116 4.13 17.91 6.71
CA PHE A 116 3.56 16.79 5.96
C PHE A 116 3.89 15.44 6.60
N SER A 117 5.05 15.32 7.28
CA SER A 117 5.36 14.12 8.07
C SER A 117 4.31 13.86 9.16
N ASP A 118 3.82 14.90 9.83
CA ASP A 118 2.86 14.79 10.92
C ASP A 118 1.52 14.29 10.41
N ARG A 119 1.01 14.92 9.35
CA ARG A 119 -0.30 14.58 8.77
C ARG A 119 -0.28 13.17 8.17
N ILE A 120 0.83 12.72 7.59
CA ILE A 120 1.01 11.33 7.11
C ILE A 120 1.10 10.34 8.28
N ALA A 121 1.92 10.60 9.30
CA ALA A 121 2.10 9.68 10.42
C ALA A 121 0.82 9.56 11.27
N TYR A 122 0.12 10.67 11.51
CA TYR A 122 -1.17 10.69 12.19
C TYR A 122 -2.26 9.94 11.38
N ALA A 123 -2.29 10.14 10.06
CA ALA A 123 -3.17 9.35 9.18
C ALA A 123 -2.87 7.85 9.23
N VAL A 124 -1.60 7.45 9.39
CA VAL A 124 -1.22 6.05 9.60
C VAL A 124 -1.68 5.54 10.97
N GLU A 125 -1.46 6.29 12.06
CA GLU A 125 -1.93 5.95 13.41
C GLU A 125 -3.44 5.69 13.43
N LEU A 126 -4.25 6.63 12.91
CA LEU A 126 -5.70 6.48 12.79
C LEU A 126 -6.12 5.19 12.06
N LYS A 127 -5.25 4.64 11.20
CA LYS A 127 -5.45 3.40 10.45
C LYS A 127 -4.73 2.19 11.04
N MET A 128 -3.99 2.34 12.15
CA MET A 128 -3.54 1.23 13.02
C MET A 128 -4.69 0.74 13.91
N HIS A 129 -5.66 1.59 14.23
CA HIS A 129 -6.90 1.22 14.94
C HIS A 129 -7.89 0.44 14.04
N PRO A 130 -8.44 -0.70 14.47
CA PRO A 130 -9.46 -1.42 13.69
C PRO A 130 -10.78 -0.67 13.54
N LEU A 131 -11.25 -0.51 12.30
CA LEU A 131 -12.52 0.12 11.96
C LEU A 131 -13.28 -0.69 10.89
N GLN A 132 -14.60 -0.53 10.82
CA GLN A 132 -15.42 -1.10 9.75
C GLN A 132 -15.42 -0.17 8.52
N ALA A 133 -14.81 -0.62 7.43
CA ALA A 133 -14.64 0.19 6.22
C ALA A 133 -15.96 0.63 5.57
N GLY A 134 -16.02 1.89 5.10
CA GLY A 134 -17.19 2.50 4.45
C GLY A 134 -17.42 2.06 2.99
N LEU A 135 -17.46 0.76 2.73
CA LEU A 135 -17.44 0.16 1.38
C LEU A 135 -18.75 -0.54 0.96
N GLY A 136 -19.85 -0.42 1.73
CA GLY A 136 -21.13 -1.05 1.41
C GLY A 136 -21.69 -0.62 0.04
N TYR A 137 -21.40 0.62 -0.36
CA TYR A 137 -21.78 1.19 -1.66
C TYR A 137 -21.07 0.56 -2.89
N VAL A 138 -20.00 -0.22 -2.68
CA VAL A 138 -19.28 -0.98 -3.71
C VAL A 138 -19.26 -2.50 -3.42
N ALA A 139 -20.09 -2.96 -2.48
CA ALA A 139 -20.09 -4.32 -2.00
C ALA A 139 -20.27 -5.35 -3.14
N ASP A 140 -21.22 -5.13 -4.05
CA ASP A 140 -21.52 -6.05 -5.16
C ASP A 140 -20.33 -6.25 -6.12
N ALA A 141 -19.56 -5.19 -6.39
CA ALA A 141 -18.37 -5.26 -7.23
C ALA A 141 -17.36 -6.26 -6.65
N TYR A 142 -17.14 -6.20 -5.34
CA TYR A 142 -16.20 -7.06 -4.62
C TYR A 142 -16.80 -8.35 -4.04
N GLY A 143 -18.12 -8.53 -4.07
CA GLY A 143 -18.80 -9.63 -3.40
C GLY A 143 -18.69 -9.57 -1.87
N MET A 144 -18.76 -8.38 -1.31
CA MET A 144 -18.97 -8.16 0.12
C MET A 144 -20.48 -8.05 0.42
N ASN A 145 -20.85 -7.97 1.69
CA ASN A 145 -22.22 -7.63 2.09
C ASN A 145 -22.45 -6.11 1.93
N SER A 146 -23.63 -5.66 1.50
CA SER A 146 -23.94 -4.22 1.43
C SER A 146 -24.11 -3.56 2.81
N ASN A 147 -24.42 -4.35 3.85
CA ASN A 147 -24.48 -3.92 5.24
C ASN A 147 -23.07 -3.94 5.88
N GLU A 148 -22.46 -2.76 5.97
CA GLU A 148 -21.12 -2.54 6.53
C GLU A 148 -20.98 -3.02 8.00
N ASN A 149 -22.08 -3.08 8.77
CA ASN A 149 -22.05 -3.56 10.16
C ASN A 149 -21.69 -5.06 10.25
N THR A 150 -21.78 -5.80 9.14
CA THR A 150 -21.37 -7.22 9.06
C THR A 150 -19.88 -7.41 8.79
N TYR A 151 -19.12 -6.34 8.52
CA TYR A 151 -17.70 -6.43 8.19
C TYR A 151 -16.87 -6.73 9.45
N LEU A 152 -15.89 -7.61 9.30
CA LEU A 152 -14.78 -7.69 10.24
C LEU A 152 -14.01 -6.35 10.19
N ALA A 153 -13.90 -5.69 11.35
CA ALA A 153 -13.11 -4.47 11.51
C ALA A 153 -11.64 -4.76 11.21
N ASN A 154 -10.97 -3.81 10.55
CA ASN A 154 -9.60 -4.01 10.10
C ASN A 154 -8.76 -2.73 10.18
N SER A 155 -7.45 -2.92 10.21
CA SER A 155 -6.42 -1.89 10.33
C SER A 155 -5.12 -2.34 9.67
N LEU A 156 -4.14 -1.43 9.59
CA LEU A 156 -2.79 -1.64 9.08
C LEU A 156 -1.97 -2.70 9.86
N ILE A 157 -2.39 -3.05 11.09
CA ILE A 157 -1.75 -4.08 11.94
C ILE A 157 -2.68 -5.26 12.28
N SER A 158 -3.99 -5.15 12.00
CA SER A 158 -4.98 -6.16 12.42
C SER A 158 -4.75 -7.57 11.88
N HIS A 159 -4.28 -7.71 10.63
CA HIS A 159 -4.06 -8.98 9.94
C HIS A 159 -2.58 -9.10 9.51
N PRO A 160 -2.02 -10.31 9.38
CA PRO A 160 -0.69 -10.48 8.80
C PRO A 160 -0.69 -10.09 7.32
N LEU A 161 0.42 -9.54 6.84
CA LEU A 161 0.65 -9.28 5.42
C LEU A 161 0.96 -10.57 4.66
N CYS A 162 0.38 -10.72 3.46
CA CYS A 162 0.70 -11.83 2.58
C CYS A 162 2.06 -11.63 1.91
N ASN A 163 2.93 -12.65 1.98
CA ASN A 163 4.07 -12.74 1.08
C ASN A 163 3.60 -13.06 -0.35
N VAL A 164 4.35 -12.54 -1.33
CA VAL A 164 4.04 -12.59 -2.76
C VAL A 164 5.08 -13.37 -3.55
N THR A 165 4.66 -13.96 -4.66
CA THR A 165 5.53 -14.58 -5.67
C THR A 165 5.19 -14.00 -7.05
N ALA A 166 6.00 -14.33 -8.06
CA ALA A 166 5.66 -13.99 -9.44
C ALA A 166 4.27 -14.55 -9.84
N ASP A 167 3.87 -15.71 -9.34
CA ASP A 167 2.59 -16.35 -9.64
C ASP A 167 1.40 -15.70 -8.92
N THR A 168 1.56 -15.31 -7.65
CA THR A 168 0.49 -14.59 -6.93
C THR A 168 0.32 -13.17 -7.48
N LEU A 169 1.41 -12.55 -7.95
CA LEU A 169 1.37 -11.27 -8.66
C LEU A 169 0.84 -11.40 -10.10
N ASN A 170 1.17 -12.47 -10.83
CA ASN A 170 0.54 -12.78 -12.12
C ASN A 170 -0.98 -12.87 -11.98
N THR A 171 -1.46 -13.53 -10.92
CA THR A 171 -2.89 -13.62 -10.58
C THR A 171 -3.49 -12.27 -10.16
N THR A 172 -2.83 -11.53 -9.27
CA THR A 172 -3.37 -10.28 -8.71
C THR A 172 -3.13 -9.03 -9.56
N LEU A 173 -2.26 -9.09 -10.57
CA LEU A 173 -2.02 -8.00 -11.54
C LEU A 173 -2.52 -8.34 -12.96
N GLY A 174 -3.22 -9.47 -13.13
CA GLY A 174 -3.79 -9.89 -14.42
C GLY A 174 -2.74 -10.11 -15.50
N GLY A 175 -1.57 -10.66 -15.13
CA GLY A 175 -0.44 -10.93 -16.01
C GLY A 175 0.28 -9.68 -16.56
N LYS A 176 0.01 -8.50 -16.02
CA LYS A 176 0.60 -7.23 -16.47
C LYS A 176 1.48 -6.63 -15.38
N LYS A 177 2.57 -5.95 -15.80
CA LYS A 177 3.47 -5.21 -14.91
C LYS A 177 3.94 -6.03 -13.70
N ILE A 178 4.29 -7.31 -13.90
CA ILE A 178 4.84 -8.14 -12.81
C ILE A 178 6.23 -7.59 -12.45
N PRO A 179 6.47 -7.22 -11.18
CA PRO A 179 7.77 -6.69 -10.75
C PRO A 179 8.92 -7.69 -10.89
N SER A 180 10.14 -7.17 -10.96
CA SER A 180 11.37 -7.99 -10.95
C SER A 180 11.51 -8.82 -9.67
N ALA A 181 12.27 -9.91 -9.73
CA ALA A 181 12.57 -10.75 -8.55
C ALA A 181 13.21 -9.96 -7.40
N SER A 182 14.02 -8.93 -7.70
CA SER A 182 14.60 -8.02 -6.70
C SER A 182 13.53 -7.18 -5.99
N THR A 183 12.50 -6.73 -6.72
CA THR A 183 11.37 -5.97 -6.16
C THR A 183 10.43 -6.86 -5.36
N ILE A 184 10.15 -8.07 -5.84
CA ILE A 184 9.42 -9.11 -5.10
C ILE A 184 10.12 -9.45 -3.78
N LYS A 185 11.46 -9.57 -3.78
CA LYS A 185 12.23 -9.77 -2.55
C LYS A 185 12.04 -8.62 -1.55
N LYS A 186 12.10 -7.35 -2.01
CA LYS A 186 11.84 -6.18 -1.14
C LYS A 186 10.40 -6.16 -0.61
N ALA A 187 9.41 -6.54 -1.42
CA ALA A 187 8.01 -6.60 -1.00
C ALA A 187 7.79 -7.65 0.11
N ASN A 188 8.44 -8.81 -0.02
CA ASN A 188 8.44 -9.84 1.02
C ASN A 188 9.24 -9.44 2.26
N GLU A 189 10.33 -8.67 2.12
CA GLU A 189 11.04 -8.11 3.28
C GLU A 189 10.15 -7.14 4.08
N PHE A 190 9.44 -6.24 3.40
CA PHE A 190 8.44 -5.36 4.01
C PHE A 190 7.35 -6.17 4.74
N ALA A 191 6.76 -7.16 4.06
CA ALA A 191 5.72 -8.00 4.65
C ALA A 191 6.22 -8.79 5.88
N ASN A 192 7.41 -9.39 5.80
CA ASN A 192 8.03 -10.13 6.90
C ASN A 192 8.31 -9.21 8.12
N LYS A 193 8.89 -8.02 7.90
CA LYS A 193 9.14 -7.03 8.96
C LYS A 193 7.82 -6.58 9.62
N MET A 194 6.80 -6.23 8.83
CA MET A 194 5.49 -5.85 9.38
C MET A 194 4.86 -6.99 10.19
N ASN A 195 4.97 -8.24 9.73
CA ASN A 195 4.47 -9.41 10.45
C ASN A 195 5.22 -9.68 11.76
N GLU A 196 6.53 -9.45 11.79
CA GLU A 196 7.34 -9.52 13.01
C GLU A 196 6.92 -8.45 14.02
N TYR A 197 6.85 -7.19 13.61
CA TYR A 197 6.44 -6.06 14.44
C TYR A 197 5.00 -6.21 14.94
N ARG A 198 4.12 -6.76 14.10
CA ARG A 198 2.76 -7.16 14.49
C ARG A 198 2.77 -8.22 15.60
N ARG A 199 3.57 -9.29 15.48
CA ARG A 199 3.67 -10.33 16.53
C ARG A 199 4.17 -9.76 17.85
N GLN A 200 5.19 -8.90 17.80
CA GLN A 200 5.70 -8.15 18.97
C GLN A 200 4.58 -7.33 19.61
N ALA A 201 3.92 -6.43 18.85
CA ALA A 201 2.83 -5.60 19.34
C ALA A 201 1.67 -6.41 19.97
N LEU A 202 1.30 -7.53 19.34
CA LEU A 202 0.25 -8.44 19.84
C LEU A 202 0.65 -9.21 21.11
N SER A 203 1.94 -9.36 21.40
CA SER A 203 2.44 -9.89 22.67
C SER A 203 2.51 -8.84 23.79
N GLY A 204 2.09 -7.60 23.52
CA GLY A 204 2.18 -6.47 24.46
C GLY A 204 3.50 -5.71 24.39
N ASP A 205 4.39 -6.05 23.45
CA ASP A 205 5.64 -5.30 23.24
C ASP A 205 5.36 -3.96 22.54
N ARG A 206 5.54 -2.88 23.31
CA ARG A 206 5.46 -1.49 22.88
C ARG A 206 6.37 -1.20 21.69
N GLU A 207 7.58 -1.76 21.66
CA GLU A 207 8.55 -1.49 20.61
C GLU A 207 8.09 -2.05 19.25
N GLY A 208 7.44 -3.23 19.27
CA GLY A 208 6.76 -3.79 18.11
C GLY A 208 5.71 -2.85 17.49
N TYR A 209 4.89 -2.21 18.33
CA TYR A 209 3.88 -1.25 17.84
C TYR A 209 4.54 0.00 17.20
N VAL A 210 5.59 0.52 17.84
CA VAL A 210 6.36 1.66 17.30
C VAL A 210 7.01 1.30 15.97
N LYS A 211 7.67 0.14 15.88
CA LYS A 211 8.32 -0.34 14.64
C LYS A 211 7.31 -0.54 13.51
N ALA A 212 6.13 -1.09 13.79
CA ALA A 212 5.04 -1.21 12.80
C ALA A 212 4.55 0.17 12.31
N SER A 213 4.34 1.12 13.24
CA SER A 213 3.91 2.48 12.93
C SER A 213 4.96 3.24 12.10
N LYS A 214 6.24 3.11 12.45
CA LYS A 214 7.38 3.65 11.68
C LYS A 214 7.44 3.06 10.28
N LEU A 215 7.31 1.73 10.14
CA LEU A 215 7.37 1.06 8.84
C LEU A 215 6.25 1.54 7.89
N TRP A 216 5.02 1.64 8.37
CA TRP A 216 3.89 2.15 7.58
C TRP A 216 4.00 3.65 7.27
N SER A 217 4.40 4.47 8.25
CA SER A 217 4.58 5.91 8.03
C SER A 217 5.68 6.17 7.00
N LYS A 218 6.80 5.44 7.08
CA LYS A 218 7.90 5.51 6.12
C LYS A 218 7.46 5.09 4.73
N PHE A 219 6.68 4.01 4.62
CA PHE A 219 6.09 3.59 3.35
C PHE A 219 5.24 4.69 2.71
N MET A 220 4.35 5.32 3.48
CA MET A 220 3.47 6.38 2.99
C MET A 220 4.25 7.67 2.64
N MET A 221 5.29 8.02 3.40
CA MET A 221 6.19 9.16 3.12
C MET A 221 7.07 8.93 1.88
N CYS A 222 7.59 7.73 1.69
CA CYS A 222 8.30 7.35 0.47
C CYS A 222 7.37 7.39 -0.75
N THR A 223 6.12 6.91 -0.58
CA THR A 223 5.09 6.96 -1.63
C THR A 223 4.76 8.40 -2.03
N SER A 224 4.57 9.33 -1.07
CA SER A 224 4.24 10.72 -1.42
C SER A 224 5.38 11.43 -2.16
N TYR A 225 6.64 11.04 -1.93
CA TYR A 225 7.75 11.49 -2.77
C TYR A 225 7.69 10.97 -4.20
N THR A 226 7.58 9.65 -4.35
CA THR A 226 7.61 9.00 -5.68
C THR A 226 6.39 9.36 -6.53
N GLU A 227 5.24 9.61 -5.92
CA GLU A 227 4.01 9.98 -6.64
C GLU A 227 3.80 11.51 -6.77
N SER A 228 4.45 12.36 -5.96
CA SER A 228 4.06 13.78 -5.85
C SER A 228 5.19 14.78 -5.53
N LEU A 229 5.82 14.68 -4.36
CA LEU A 229 6.63 15.78 -3.79
C LEU A 229 7.87 16.13 -4.64
N THR A 230 8.41 15.16 -5.40
CA THR A 230 9.52 15.37 -6.35
C THR A 230 9.19 16.28 -7.55
N SER A 231 7.91 16.59 -7.79
CA SER A 231 7.49 17.46 -8.90
C SER A 231 6.47 18.54 -8.52
N ALA A 232 6.06 18.59 -7.25
CA ALA A 232 5.00 19.45 -6.74
C ALA A 232 5.21 20.95 -7.01
N ASN A 233 6.46 21.45 -6.94
CA ASN A 233 6.79 22.86 -7.09
C ASN A 233 7.32 23.25 -8.48
N THR A 234 7.02 22.45 -9.50
CA THR A 234 7.40 22.73 -10.91
C THR A 234 6.50 23.77 -11.59
N SER A 235 7.00 24.40 -12.66
CA SER A 235 6.21 25.26 -13.56
C SER A 235 5.01 24.53 -14.16
N LYS A 236 5.13 23.22 -14.44
CA LYS A 236 4.03 22.39 -14.91
C LYS A 236 2.91 22.27 -13.88
N SER A 237 3.25 21.99 -12.61
CA SER A 237 2.29 21.97 -11.49
C SER A 237 1.55 23.30 -11.34
N ASN A 238 2.30 24.42 -11.39
CA ASN A 238 1.70 25.77 -11.38
C ASN A 238 0.74 25.99 -12.56
N SER A 239 1.10 25.60 -13.78
CA SER A 239 0.26 25.75 -14.96
C SER A 239 -1.03 24.92 -14.90
N VAL A 240 -0.98 23.68 -14.39
CA VAL A 240 -2.17 22.85 -14.16
C VAL A 240 -3.06 23.49 -13.08
N ALA A 241 -2.48 24.01 -12.00
CA ALA A 241 -3.25 24.75 -10.99
C ALA A 241 -3.91 26.01 -11.57
N SER A 242 -3.21 26.84 -12.36
CA SER A 242 -3.80 28.02 -13.02
C SER A 242 -4.96 27.67 -13.98
N LYS A 243 -4.99 26.45 -14.51
CA LYS A 243 -6.04 25.96 -15.42
C LYS A 243 -7.28 25.40 -14.68
N TYR A 244 -7.09 24.80 -13.51
CA TYR A 244 -8.14 24.04 -12.81
C TYR A 244 -8.55 24.59 -11.44
N ALA A 245 -7.72 25.41 -10.79
CA ALA A 245 -8.02 25.96 -9.48
C ALA A 245 -9.28 26.85 -9.53
N PRO A 246 -10.16 26.75 -8.52
CA PRO A 246 -11.30 27.65 -8.41
C PRO A 246 -10.83 29.07 -8.03
N SER A 247 -11.67 30.07 -8.32
CA SER A 247 -11.38 31.46 -7.94
C SER A 247 -11.07 31.59 -6.44
N GLY A 248 -10.08 32.44 -6.13
CA GLY A 248 -9.57 32.65 -4.78
C GLY A 248 -8.65 31.56 -4.22
N TYR A 249 -8.44 30.43 -4.91
CA TYR A 249 -7.49 29.41 -4.48
C TYR A 249 -6.06 29.75 -4.89
N ARG A 250 -5.15 29.83 -3.90
CA ARG A 250 -3.70 29.88 -4.10
C ARG A 250 -3.14 28.47 -3.91
N ARG A 251 -2.41 27.92 -4.89
CA ARG A 251 -1.72 26.62 -4.75
C ARG A 251 -0.66 26.70 -3.64
N PRO A 252 -0.74 25.91 -2.56
CA PRO A 252 0.30 25.86 -1.54
C PRO A 252 1.58 25.18 -2.07
N ALA A 253 2.73 25.54 -1.49
CA ALA A 253 3.98 24.84 -1.77
C ALA A 253 3.89 23.36 -1.35
N GLY A 254 4.49 22.46 -2.12
CA GLY A 254 4.47 21.02 -1.86
C GLY A 254 3.20 20.30 -2.31
N VAL A 255 2.19 21.00 -2.81
CA VAL A 255 0.96 20.40 -3.37
C VAL A 255 1.08 20.28 -4.88
N LEU A 256 1.31 19.07 -5.40
CA LEU A 256 1.32 18.79 -6.85
C LEU A 256 -0.09 18.90 -7.45
N PHE A 257 -0.19 19.60 -8.57
CA PHE A 257 -1.31 19.51 -9.51
C PHE A 257 -0.83 18.81 -10.78
N TYR A 258 -1.38 17.63 -11.06
CA TYR A 258 -1.02 16.82 -12.22
C TYR A 258 -2.23 16.66 -13.16
N GLU A 259 -2.00 16.84 -14.46
CA GLU A 259 -2.96 16.50 -15.52
C GLU A 259 -2.38 15.34 -16.33
N ASP A 260 -3.06 14.20 -16.29
CA ASP A 260 -2.78 13.05 -17.16
C ASP A 260 -3.52 13.24 -18.50
N PRO A 261 -2.81 13.50 -19.61
CA PRO A 261 -3.44 13.74 -20.91
C PRO A 261 -4.08 12.48 -21.53
N TYR A 262 -3.84 11.29 -20.96
CA TYR A 262 -4.35 10.02 -21.47
C TYR A 262 -5.63 9.55 -20.76
N GLN A 263 -6.08 10.26 -19.72
CA GLN A 263 -7.30 9.94 -18.98
C GLN A 263 -8.50 10.75 -19.48
N ASP A 264 -9.71 10.26 -19.15
CA ASP A 264 -10.94 10.99 -19.40
C ASP A 264 -11.03 12.28 -18.57
N ALA A 265 -12.03 13.11 -18.89
CA ALA A 265 -12.24 14.38 -18.22
C ALA A 265 -12.57 14.25 -16.71
N ALA A 266 -13.07 13.09 -16.28
CA ALA A 266 -13.42 12.82 -14.89
C ALA A 266 -12.22 12.40 -14.03
N SER A 267 -11.14 11.91 -14.65
CA SER A 267 -10.02 11.23 -13.98
C SER A 267 -8.64 11.87 -14.24
N LYS A 268 -8.52 12.77 -15.22
CA LYS A 268 -7.23 13.39 -15.63
C LYS A 268 -6.56 14.28 -14.59
N LEU A 269 -7.32 15.02 -13.78
CA LEU A 269 -6.77 15.92 -12.77
C LEU A 269 -6.51 15.15 -11.47
N ASN A 270 -5.27 15.21 -10.97
CA ASN A 270 -4.86 14.53 -9.74
C ASN A 270 -4.04 15.50 -8.86
N ILE A 271 -4.29 15.48 -7.54
CA ILE A 271 -3.83 16.53 -6.62
C ILE A 271 -3.21 15.95 -5.35
N GLY A 272 -2.14 16.59 -4.88
CA GLY A 272 -1.60 16.46 -3.53
C GLY A 272 -0.72 15.24 -3.30
N LEU A 273 -0.51 14.88 -2.03
CA LEU A 273 0.46 13.85 -1.60
C LEU A 273 0.29 12.51 -2.31
N PHE A 274 -0.95 12.05 -2.46
CA PHE A 274 -1.29 10.72 -3.01
C PHE A 274 -2.10 10.80 -4.31
N GLN A 275 -1.96 11.92 -5.04
CA GLN A 275 -2.48 12.10 -6.40
C GLN A 275 -3.95 11.73 -6.57
N PHE A 276 -4.81 12.39 -5.79
CA PHE A 276 -6.25 12.13 -5.83
C PHE A 276 -7.01 13.03 -6.78
N THR A 277 -7.99 12.41 -7.43
CA THR A 277 -8.91 13.06 -8.34
C THR A 277 -9.92 13.88 -7.52
N PRO A 278 -10.08 15.20 -7.76
CA PRO A 278 -11.01 16.04 -7.00
C PRO A 278 -12.46 15.81 -7.46
N ASN A 279 -12.99 14.61 -7.20
CA ASN A 279 -14.33 14.17 -7.57
C ASN A 279 -14.94 13.40 -6.38
N SER A 280 -16.00 13.93 -5.77
CA SER A 280 -16.61 13.37 -4.55
C SER A 280 -17.37 12.06 -4.76
N GLY A 281 -17.81 11.78 -6.00
CA GLY A 281 -18.28 10.45 -6.43
C GLY A 281 -17.16 9.55 -6.98
N GLY A 282 -15.95 10.08 -7.04
CA GLY A 282 -14.74 9.47 -7.58
C GLY A 282 -13.98 8.61 -6.56
N ASN A 283 -12.68 8.46 -6.80
CA ASN A 283 -11.78 7.60 -6.05
C ASN A 283 -11.53 8.01 -4.59
N VAL A 284 -12.06 9.15 -4.15
CA VAL A 284 -12.05 9.61 -2.74
C VAL A 284 -13.36 9.34 -2.01
N GLN A 285 -14.40 8.82 -2.67
CA GLN A 285 -15.73 8.66 -2.05
C GLN A 285 -15.72 7.75 -0.80
N ALA A 286 -14.94 6.65 -0.82
CA ALA A 286 -14.74 5.80 0.35
C ALA A 286 -14.07 6.58 1.50
N CYS A 287 -13.06 7.40 1.19
CA CYS A 287 -12.41 8.27 2.16
C CYS A 287 -13.37 9.31 2.74
N ILE A 288 -14.23 9.93 1.92
CA ILE A 288 -15.28 10.87 2.39
C ILE A 288 -16.24 10.16 3.36
N ARG A 289 -16.69 8.94 3.01
CA ARG A 289 -17.59 8.15 3.87
C ARG A 289 -16.95 7.81 5.22
N GLU A 290 -15.70 7.39 5.21
CA GLU A 290 -14.97 7.03 6.43
C GLU A 290 -14.61 8.26 7.27
N TRP A 291 -14.19 9.36 6.64
CA TRP A 291 -13.97 10.66 7.26
C TRP A 291 -15.22 11.14 8.00
N ASN A 292 -16.39 11.08 7.37
CA ASN A 292 -17.65 11.51 7.98
C ASN A 292 -18.10 10.64 9.16
N LYS A 293 -17.64 9.38 9.25
CA LYS A 293 -17.88 8.51 10.43
C LYS A 293 -17.00 8.92 11.61
N ILE A 294 -15.74 9.28 11.35
CA ILE A 294 -14.76 9.66 12.38
C ILE A 294 -15.00 11.11 12.84
N TYR A 295 -15.35 12.00 11.90
CA TYR A 295 -15.51 13.44 12.09
C TYR A 295 -16.95 13.91 11.80
N PRO A 296 -17.97 13.47 12.57
CA PRO A 296 -19.37 13.78 12.31
C PRO A 296 -19.73 15.27 12.46
N LYS A 297 -18.87 16.07 13.11
CA LYS A 297 -19.01 17.54 13.21
C LYS A 297 -18.31 18.30 12.07
N CYS A 298 -17.52 17.62 11.25
CA CYS A 298 -16.61 18.21 10.27
C CYS A 298 -16.68 17.42 8.94
N THR A 299 -17.92 17.18 8.49
CA THR A 299 -18.21 16.28 7.36
C THR A 299 -17.94 16.93 6.00
N ILE A 300 -17.52 16.11 5.05
CA ILE A 300 -17.38 16.45 3.63
C ILE A 300 -18.60 15.94 2.88
N SER A 301 -19.20 16.77 2.03
CA SER A 301 -20.33 16.34 1.20
C SER A 301 -19.92 15.26 0.20
N THR A 302 -20.66 14.14 0.16
CA THR A 302 -20.51 13.11 -0.89
C THR A 302 -20.95 13.58 -2.27
N LYS A 303 -21.47 14.82 -2.37
CA LYS A 303 -21.80 15.55 -3.60
C LYS A 303 -21.04 16.88 -3.70
N ALA A 304 -19.91 17.03 -3.00
CA ALA A 304 -19.06 18.21 -3.09
C ALA A 304 -18.62 18.46 -4.55
N SER A 305 -18.61 19.74 -4.95
CA SER A 305 -18.20 20.16 -6.29
C SER A 305 -16.71 19.89 -6.52
N GLN A 306 -16.25 19.83 -7.78
CA GLN A 306 -14.82 19.72 -8.08
C GLN A 306 -14.02 20.87 -7.46
N ALA A 307 -14.56 22.10 -7.48
CA ALA A 307 -13.95 23.26 -6.84
C ALA A 307 -13.77 23.09 -5.32
N GLU A 308 -14.73 22.49 -4.64
CA GLU A 308 -14.62 22.18 -3.21
C GLU A 308 -13.63 21.05 -2.96
N MET A 309 -13.69 19.98 -3.77
CA MET A 309 -12.75 18.88 -3.68
C MET A 309 -11.30 19.30 -3.94
N ILE A 310 -11.05 20.29 -4.80
CA ILE A 310 -9.71 20.89 -5.00
C ILE A 310 -9.20 21.56 -3.71
N ARG A 311 -10.07 22.26 -2.96
CA ARG A 311 -9.68 22.87 -1.67
C ARG A 311 -9.37 21.81 -0.62
N ILE A 312 -10.16 20.74 -0.58
CA ILE A 312 -10.00 19.63 0.37
C ILE A 312 -8.75 18.79 0.06
N THR A 313 -8.55 18.34 -1.19
CA THR A 313 -7.41 17.49 -1.56
C THR A 313 -6.13 18.29 -1.80
N GLY A 314 -6.25 19.59 -2.06
CA GLY A 314 -5.15 20.53 -2.31
C GLY A 314 -4.92 21.55 -1.19
N SER A 315 -5.36 21.28 0.04
CA SER A 315 -5.12 22.18 1.19
C SER A 315 -3.64 22.28 1.56
N SER A 316 -3.24 23.33 2.29
CA SER A 316 -1.82 23.56 2.65
C SER A 316 -1.23 22.49 3.57
N LEU A 317 -2.05 21.90 4.44
CA LEU A 317 -1.66 20.87 5.40
C LEU A 317 -1.88 19.44 4.84
N GLN A 318 -2.68 19.28 3.77
CA GLN A 318 -2.93 17.99 3.13
C GLN A 318 -3.59 16.93 4.03
N THR A 319 -4.31 17.31 5.10
CA THR A 319 -4.80 16.37 6.13
C THR A 319 -5.75 15.31 5.55
N PHE A 320 -6.74 15.73 4.77
CA PHE A 320 -7.64 14.79 4.09
C PHE A 320 -6.91 13.93 3.04
N ASN A 321 -5.89 14.48 2.37
CA ASN A 321 -5.08 13.74 1.40
C ASN A 321 -4.28 12.63 2.09
N ALA A 322 -3.60 12.94 3.19
CA ALA A 322 -2.90 11.97 4.02
C ALA A 322 -3.84 10.88 4.57
N PHE A 323 -4.97 11.29 5.16
CA PHE A 323 -6.02 10.38 5.63
C PHE A 323 -6.51 9.43 4.53
N CYS A 324 -6.81 9.96 3.33
CA CYS A 324 -7.32 9.15 2.24
C CYS A 324 -6.25 8.20 1.65
N GLY A 325 -4.97 8.58 1.70
CA GLY A 325 -3.83 7.69 1.42
C GLY A 325 -3.85 6.44 2.28
N ALA A 326 -3.87 6.62 3.60
CA ALA A 326 -3.87 5.50 4.55
C ALA A 326 -5.19 4.71 4.50
N SER A 327 -6.34 5.40 4.37
CA SER A 327 -7.68 4.78 4.25
C SER A 327 -7.83 3.91 3.01
N LYS A 328 -7.11 4.21 1.92
CA LYS A 328 -7.09 3.34 0.74
C LYS A 328 -6.39 2.01 1.02
N VAL A 329 -5.35 1.99 1.84
CA VAL A 329 -4.68 0.74 2.24
C VAL A 329 -5.60 -0.12 3.09
N THR A 330 -6.23 0.44 4.13
CA THR A 330 -7.19 -0.31 4.97
C THR A 330 -8.45 -0.68 4.20
N GLY A 331 -8.93 0.13 3.28
CA GLY A 331 -10.06 -0.23 2.40
C GLY A 331 -9.77 -1.45 1.51
N MET A 332 -8.56 -1.57 0.96
CA MET A 332 -8.16 -2.80 0.26
C MET A 332 -8.10 -4.01 1.20
N PHE A 333 -7.59 -3.84 2.42
CA PHE A 333 -7.56 -4.92 3.41
C PHE A 333 -8.97 -5.38 3.76
N ALA A 334 -9.91 -4.44 3.92
CA ALA A 334 -11.32 -4.71 4.17
C ALA A 334 -11.96 -5.54 3.06
N VAL A 335 -11.68 -5.22 1.79
CA VAL A 335 -12.12 -6.01 0.62
C VAL A 335 -11.61 -7.45 0.72
N GLN A 336 -10.31 -7.64 0.97
CA GLN A 336 -9.69 -8.96 0.97
C GLN A 336 -10.19 -9.87 2.09
N VAL A 337 -10.54 -9.30 3.26
CA VAL A 337 -11.03 -10.07 4.41
C VAL A 337 -12.53 -10.31 4.39
N ASN A 338 -13.33 -9.36 3.88
CA ASN A 338 -14.80 -9.44 3.87
C ASN A 338 -15.40 -9.95 2.55
N THR A 339 -14.60 -10.15 1.49
CA THR A 339 -15.09 -10.70 0.22
C THR A 339 -15.46 -12.18 0.28
N SER A 340 -16.47 -12.56 -0.49
CA SER A 340 -16.82 -13.93 -0.89
C SER A 340 -16.22 -14.37 -2.24
N LYS A 341 -15.60 -13.45 -3.00
CA LYS A 341 -14.99 -13.71 -4.31
C LYS A 341 -13.50 -13.99 -4.17
N SER A 342 -13.05 -15.18 -4.59
CA SER A 342 -11.63 -15.53 -4.67
C SER A 342 -10.77 -14.51 -5.42
N SER A 343 -11.30 -13.91 -6.49
CA SER A 343 -10.60 -12.88 -7.26
C SER A 343 -10.40 -11.54 -6.55
N ALA A 344 -11.07 -11.28 -5.42
CA ALA A 344 -10.93 -10.04 -4.66
C ALA A 344 -10.02 -10.20 -3.42
N THR A 345 -9.25 -11.29 -3.33
CA THR A 345 -8.32 -11.55 -2.24
C THR A 345 -7.01 -12.18 -2.72
N HIS A 346 -5.98 -12.19 -1.87
CA HIS A 346 -4.70 -12.82 -2.19
C HIS A 346 -4.85 -14.35 -2.34
N PRO A 347 -4.18 -15.02 -3.30
CA PRO A 347 -4.32 -16.47 -3.50
C PRO A 347 -4.08 -17.34 -2.25
N TYR A 348 -3.21 -16.91 -1.33
CA TYR A 348 -2.97 -17.60 -0.05
C TYR A 348 -4.17 -17.59 0.92
N ASN A 349 -5.24 -16.86 0.61
CA ASN A 349 -6.50 -16.90 1.36
C ASN A 349 -7.45 -18.00 0.87
N LEU A 350 -7.00 -18.86 -0.05
CA LEU A 350 -7.70 -20.06 -0.50
C LEU A 350 -7.08 -21.31 0.12
N VAL A 351 -7.94 -22.24 0.55
CA VAL A 351 -7.59 -23.60 0.97
C VAL A 351 -8.58 -24.54 0.30
N ASN A 352 -8.10 -25.50 -0.49
CA ASN A 352 -8.94 -26.44 -1.25
C ASN A 352 -10.03 -25.74 -2.09
N GLY A 353 -9.67 -24.62 -2.73
CA GLY A 353 -10.57 -23.79 -3.53
C GLY A 353 -11.58 -22.93 -2.75
N LYS A 354 -11.67 -23.09 -1.43
CA LYS A 354 -12.55 -22.31 -0.55
C LYS A 354 -11.79 -21.18 0.13
N LEU A 355 -12.47 -20.06 0.38
CA LEU A 355 -11.90 -18.96 1.14
C LEU A 355 -11.74 -19.34 2.62
N LYS A 356 -10.62 -18.92 3.22
CA LYS A 356 -10.43 -18.92 4.68
C LYS A 356 -11.47 -18.03 5.36
N LEU A 357 -11.72 -18.30 6.65
CA LEU A 357 -12.49 -17.38 7.50
C LEU A 357 -11.83 -15.99 7.50
N PRO A 358 -12.58 -14.87 7.58
CA PRO A 358 -12.01 -13.53 7.56
C PRO A 358 -10.83 -13.32 8.53
N THR A 359 -10.93 -13.88 9.74
CA THR A 359 -9.92 -13.81 10.81
C THR A 359 -8.60 -14.54 10.53
N ASP A 360 -8.61 -15.50 9.58
CA ASP A 360 -7.48 -16.36 9.22
C ASP A 360 -6.80 -15.93 7.90
N ARG A 361 -7.29 -14.83 7.30
CA ARG A 361 -6.75 -14.29 6.05
C ARG A 361 -5.53 -13.41 6.31
N CYS A 362 -4.57 -13.46 5.40
CA CYS A 362 -3.59 -12.40 5.28
C CYS A 362 -4.11 -11.30 4.33
N VAL A 363 -3.51 -10.12 4.37
CA VAL A 363 -3.85 -9.01 3.47
C VAL A 363 -2.63 -8.56 2.68
N SER A 364 -2.79 -8.17 1.43
CA SER A 364 -1.74 -7.54 0.62
C SER A 364 -2.17 -6.13 0.23
N PRO A 365 -1.26 -5.18 0.02
CA PRO A 365 -1.66 -3.84 -0.42
C PRO A 365 -2.01 -3.79 -1.92
N HIS A 366 -2.38 -4.91 -2.52
CA HIS A 366 -2.83 -5.09 -3.91
C HIS A 366 -3.79 -6.29 -3.99
N PHE A 367 -4.65 -6.31 -5.02
CA PHE A 367 -5.48 -7.45 -5.43
C PHE A 367 -5.85 -7.32 -6.92
N ALA A 368 -6.57 -8.29 -7.50
CA ALA A 368 -6.84 -8.41 -8.94
C ALA A 368 -7.17 -7.09 -9.66
N ALA A 369 -6.18 -6.61 -10.43
CA ALA A 369 -6.28 -5.38 -11.20
C ALA A 369 -7.46 -5.39 -12.19
N GLY A 370 -8.13 -4.23 -12.33
CA GLY A 370 -9.31 -4.07 -13.19
C GLY A 370 -10.65 -4.43 -12.53
N LYS A 371 -10.64 -4.88 -11.26
CA LYS A 371 -11.85 -5.01 -10.42
C LYS A 371 -11.82 -4.14 -9.17
N SER A 372 -10.64 -3.68 -8.76
CA SER A 372 -10.50 -2.48 -7.96
C SER A 372 -11.10 -1.27 -8.70
N TYR A 373 -11.80 -0.42 -7.96
CA TYR A 373 -11.94 0.99 -8.32
C TYR A 373 -10.52 1.49 -8.63
N ASN A 374 -10.25 2.04 -9.82
CA ASN A 374 -8.91 2.12 -10.46
C ASN A 374 -7.79 2.88 -9.70
N HIS A 375 -8.05 3.30 -8.47
CA HIS A 375 -7.13 4.04 -7.60
C HIS A 375 -7.26 3.58 -6.13
N PHE A 376 -7.69 2.34 -5.86
CA PHE A 376 -7.60 1.74 -4.52
C PHE A 376 -6.19 1.18 -4.32
N GLY A 377 -5.47 1.80 -3.38
CA GLY A 377 -4.10 1.45 -3.01
C GLY A 377 -3.04 2.15 -3.86
N PRO A 378 -1.94 2.63 -3.25
CA PRO A 378 -0.81 3.15 -4.01
C PRO A 378 -0.23 2.06 -4.92
N PHE A 379 -0.08 0.84 -4.40
CA PHE A 379 0.52 -0.28 -5.13
C PHE A 379 -0.18 -0.66 -6.45
N GLN A 380 -1.48 -0.42 -6.71
CA GLN A 380 -2.04 -0.83 -8.02
C GLN A 380 -1.37 -0.07 -9.18
N ASN A 381 -0.99 1.19 -8.96
CA ASN A 381 -0.24 1.98 -9.93
C ASN A 381 1.27 1.90 -9.65
N SER A 382 1.70 1.90 -8.38
CA SER A 382 3.11 1.82 -8.04
C SER A 382 3.75 0.46 -8.39
N VAL A 383 3.03 -0.68 -8.41
CA VAL A 383 3.55 -2.01 -8.91
C VAL A 383 4.03 -1.98 -10.36
N GLY A 384 3.82 -0.88 -11.09
CA GLY A 384 4.62 -0.56 -12.26
C GLY A 384 6.06 -0.18 -11.89
N THR A 385 6.50 0.97 -12.38
CA THR A 385 7.89 1.44 -12.29
C THR A 385 8.33 1.86 -10.89
N ASN A 386 7.38 2.26 -10.03
CA ASN A 386 7.67 3.05 -8.83
C ASN A 386 7.86 2.20 -7.56
N LEU A 387 7.37 0.95 -7.57
CA LEU A 387 7.38 0.06 -6.40
C LEU A 387 8.80 -0.22 -5.88
N GLU A 388 9.76 -0.38 -6.77
CA GLU A 388 11.15 -0.57 -6.35
C GLU A 388 11.68 0.64 -5.59
N GLU A 389 11.42 1.85 -6.07
CA GLU A 389 11.85 3.09 -5.43
C GLU A 389 11.20 3.28 -4.05
N VAL A 390 9.87 3.11 -3.98
CA VAL A 390 9.12 3.22 -2.72
C VAL A 390 9.62 2.20 -1.70
N LEU A 391 9.79 0.93 -2.08
CA LEU A 391 10.30 -0.10 -1.15
C LEU A 391 11.77 0.12 -0.79
N ALA A 392 12.61 0.55 -1.73
CA ALA A 392 14.01 0.86 -1.47
C ALA A 392 14.18 2.06 -0.54
N CYS A 393 13.28 3.05 -0.59
CA CYS A 393 13.20 4.13 0.38
C CYS A 393 12.67 3.64 1.73
N THR A 394 11.62 2.82 1.73
CA THR A 394 10.98 2.29 2.95
C THR A 394 11.97 1.46 3.78
N LEU A 395 12.77 0.62 3.11
CA LEU A 395 13.71 -0.30 3.75
C LEU A 395 15.11 0.31 3.99
N SER A 396 15.42 1.52 3.50
CA SER A 396 16.75 2.12 3.68
C SER A 396 16.89 2.85 5.02
N GLY A 397 17.85 2.44 5.84
CA GLY A 397 18.17 3.05 7.14
C GLY A 397 17.23 2.61 8.26
N ASP A 398 17.81 2.41 9.44
CA ASP A 398 17.13 2.02 10.67
C ASP A 398 16.51 3.25 11.38
N TYR A 399 15.62 2.99 12.35
CA TYR A 399 14.81 4.04 13.01
C TYR A 399 14.47 3.72 14.47
#